data_AF-A0AAU2GUF6-F1
#
_entry.id   AF-A0AAU2GUF6-F1
#
_cell.length_a   1.000
_cell.length_b   1.000
_cell.length_c   1.000
_cell.angle_alpha   90.00
_cell.angle_beta   90.00
_cell.angle_gamma   90.00
#
_symmetry.space_group_name_H-M   'P 1'
#
loop_
_entity.id
_entity.type
_entity.pdbx_description
1 polymer ?
#
loop_
_entity_poly.entity_id
_entity_poly.type
_entity_poly.pdbx_seq_one_letter_code
_entity_poly.pdbx_strand_id
1 'polypeptide(L)'
;MAKATSFGAVVALIRAAEDLLIKKAGQTSPLDRVSTLRGVYYGTLWSLDYKVESVRSTGGANIRNLGFLTYTGGTIPADPRPAFAGTSIMADLQASQSIRDRGRGIDIGHMLIGLETRSSQVLRTQNFTGQGGTGLEIVTWLGDLGGGAANLAKRRILRPTSVEVIFHNRTSDYGVMDNLEGDAAGYLVACGTTPGGAPQYPPGKGIADALASYLPLGSKAEWAQRAGRFAGALGATVSSAGIVNKAALIDKLADKLYEFAVWYAATRWVTSGELLGPAADKACQHMKGTAREVATVFVTTLSSAIARPPTPIDATGPYPGQSATGPCASSMLKAASTDVGAVRKQLDQWVKELGHLF
;
A
#
# COMPACT_ATOMS: atom_id res chain seq x y z
N MET A 1 10.33 23.01 -9.63
CA MET A 1 11.41 22.38 -8.85
C MET A 1 11.88 21.17 -9.67
N ALA A 2 12.72 20.30 -9.13
CA ALA A 2 13.06 19.03 -9.76
C ALA A 2 12.67 17.89 -8.80
N LYS A 3 12.71 16.64 -9.26
CA LYS A 3 12.54 15.44 -8.42
C LYS A 3 13.27 15.59 -7.08
N ALA A 4 12.57 15.35 -5.97
CA ALA A 4 13.16 15.39 -4.63
C ALA A 4 14.14 14.23 -4.45
N THR A 5 15.34 14.55 -3.95
CA THR A 5 16.43 13.58 -3.72
C THR A 5 16.80 13.45 -2.23
N SER A 6 16.05 14.11 -1.35
CA SER A 6 16.24 14.06 0.11
C SER A 6 14.92 14.22 0.84
N PHE A 7 14.90 13.83 2.11
CA PHE A 7 13.74 14.00 2.99
C PHE A 7 13.36 15.47 3.18
N GLY A 8 14.34 16.38 3.24
CA GLY A 8 14.06 17.81 3.32
C GLY A 8 13.44 18.35 2.03
N ALA A 9 13.92 17.90 0.87
CA ALA A 9 13.39 18.31 -0.42
C ALA A 9 11.95 17.84 -0.65
N VAL A 10 11.59 16.63 -0.21
CA VAL A 10 10.20 16.16 -0.36
C VAL A 10 9.24 16.90 0.54
N VAL A 11 9.65 17.27 1.77
CA VAL A 11 8.85 18.10 2.66
C VAL A 11 8.60 19.48 2.04
N ALA A 12 9.63 20.09 1.45
CA ALA A 12 9.49 21.37 0.75
C ALA A 12 8.57 21.25 -0.48
N LEU A 13 8.65 20.14 -1.22
CA LEU A 13 7.80 19.88 -2.37
C LEU A 13 6.32 19.72 -1.99
N ILE A 14 6.02 18.93 -0.95
CA ILE A 14 4.66 18.79 -0.43
C ILE A 14 4.13 20.13 0.08
N ARG A 15 4.96 20.92 0.78
CA ARG A 15 4.59 22.26 1.25
C ARG A 15 4.22 23.19 0.09
N ALA A 16 5.04 23.23 -0.95
CA ALA A 16 4.75 24.06 -2.12
C ALA A 16 3.46 23.63 -2.84
N ALA A 17 3.17 22.32 -2.87
CA ALA A 17 1.94 21.80 -3.42
C ALA A 17 0.72 22.20 -2.55
N GLU A 18 0.81 22.05 -1.22
CA GLU A 18 -0.24 22.51 -0.28
C GLU A 18 -0.52 24.01 -0.44
N ASP A 19 0.53 24.84 -0.54
CA ASP A 19 0.39 26.29 -0.71
C ASP A 19 -0.37 26.67 -1.99
N LEU A 20 -0.15 25.95 -3.10
CA LEU A 20 -0.89 26.18 -4.33
C LEU A 20 -2.35 25.73 -4.22
N LEU A 21 -2.61 24.59 -3.57
CA LEU A 21 -3.97 24.12 -3.34
C LEU A 21 -4.76 25.10 -2.46
N ILE A 22 -4.13 25.67 -1.44
CA ILE A 22 -4.73 26.73 -0.61
C ILE A 22 -5.02 27.96 -1.47
N LYS A 23 -3.99 28.50 -2.16
CA LYS A 23 -4.09 29.81 -2.84
C LYS A 23 -4.95 29.79 -4.09
N LYS A 24 -4.94 28.69 -4.85
CA LYS A 24 -5.59 28.60 -6.18
C LYS A 24 -6.81 27.70 -6.22
N ALA A 25 -6.93 26.74 -5.30
CA ALA A 25 -8.09 25.83 -5.23
C ALA A 25 -8.94 26.04 -3.96
N GLY A 26 -8.55 26.95 -3.05
CA GLY A 26 -9.31 27.25 -1.84
C GLY A 26 -9.34 26.12 -0.80
N GLN A 27 -8.45 25.12 -0.92
CA GLN A 27 -8.46 23.95 -0.03
C GLN A 27 -7.82 24.27 1.33
N THR A 28 -8.63 24.70 2.30
CA THR A 28 -8.17 25.07 3.66
C THR A 28 -8.03 23.88 4.60
N SER A 29 -8.77 22.79 4.37
CA SER A 29 -8.69 21.53 5.11
C SER A 29 -7.45 20.71 4.72
N PRO A 30 -6.61 20.26 5.68
CA PRO A 30 -5.55 19.29 5.39
C PRO A 30 -6.07 17.98 4.81
N LEU A 31 -7.28 17.54 5.18
CA LEU A 31 -7.85 16.29 4.68
C LEU A 31 -8.21 16.39 3.19
N ASP A 32 -8.76 17.52 2.76
CA ASP A 32 -9.07 17.77 1.33
C ASP A 32 -7.79 17.76 0.51
N ARG A 33 -6.73 18.42 1.03
CA ARG A 33 -5.41 18.42 0.40
C ARG A 33 -4.79 17.04 0.36
N VAL A 34 -4.93 16.21 1.40
CA VAL A 34 -4.47 14.82 1.39
C VAL A 34 -5.14 14.05 0.25
N SER A 35 -6.47 14.15 0.12
CA SER A 35 -7.21 13.47 -0.95
C SER A 35 -6.74 13.92 -2.34
N THR A 36 -6.61 15.23 -2.57
CA THR A 36 -6.12 15.79 -3.83
C THR A 36 -4.68 15.36 -4.15
N LEU A 37 -3.77 15.42 -3.16
CA LEU A 37 -2.38 15.00 -3.35
C LEU A 37 -2.26 13.49 -3.55
N ARG A 38 -3.05 12.68 -2.86
CA ARG A 38 -3.14 11.23 -3.11
C ARG A 38 -3.60 10.94 -4.54
N GLY A 39 -4.50 11.76 -5.09
CA GLY A 39 -4.93 11.72 -6.50
C GLY A 39 -3.81 11.93 -7.53
N VAL A 40 -2.65 12.45 -7.14
CA VAL A 40 -1.45 12.53 -7.99
C VAL A 40 -0.81 11.15 -8.21
N TYR A 41 -0.97 10.24 -7.24
CA TYR A 41 -0.35 8.92 -7.22
C TYR A 41 -1.33 7.78 -7.52
N TYR A 42 -2.57 7.85 -6.99
CA TYR A 42 -3.54 6.75 -7.08
C TYR A 42 -4.99 7.21 -7.28
N GLY A 43 -5.80 6.35 -7.91
CA GLY A 43 -7.27 6.46 -7.92
C GLY A 43 -7.84 7.52 -8.85
N THR A 44 -7.05 8.00 -9.81
CA THR A 44 -7.49 8.97 -10.84
C THR A 44 -6.88 8.62 -12.19
N LEU A 45 -7.48 9.12 -13.28
CA LEU A 45 -6.94 8.92 -14.64
C LEU A 45 -5.64 9.70 -14.90
N TRP A 46 -5.32 10.71 -14.08
CA TRP A 46 -4.09 11.49 -14.18
C TRP A 46 -3.00 11.03 -13.21
N SER A 47 -3.31 10.05 -12.35
CA SER A 47 -2.40 9.50 -11.36
C SER A 47 -1.19 8.80 -11.99
N LEU A 48 -0.09 8.71 -11.24
CA LEU A 48 1.10 7.99 -11.67
C LEU A 48 0.80 6.49 -11.87
N ASP A 49 0.07 5.87 -10.94
CA ASP A 49 -0.32 4.45 -11.03
C ASP A 49 -1.09 4.17 -12.32
N TYR A 50 -2.11 4.97 -12.64
CA TYR A 50 -2.88 4.80 -13.87
C TYR A 50 -2.02 4.97 -15.12
N LYS A 51 -1.12 5.97 -15.16
CA LYS A 51 -0.20 6.17 -16.28
C LYS A 51 0.70 4.95 -16.52
N VAL A 52 1.18 4.31 -15.47
CA VAL A 52 2.04 3.11 -15.58
C VAL A 52 1.21 1.88 -15.96
N GLU A 53 0.11 1.63 -15.25
CA GLU A 53 -0.67 0.40 -15.38
C GLU A 53 -1.48 0.35 -16.69
N SER A 54 -1.94 1.49 -17.19
CA SER A 54 -2.70 1.56 -18.46
C SER A 54 -1.87 1.17 -19.68
N VAL A 55 -0.53 1.33 -19.62
CA VAL A 55 0.38 0.82 -20.67
C VAL A 55 0.31 -0.71 -20.75
N ARG A 56 0.09 -1.40 -19.62
CA ARG A 56 -0.04 -2.86 -19.57
C ARG A 56 -1.46 -3.31 -19.91
N SER A 57 -2.47 -2.67 -19.30
CA SER A 57 -3.88 -3.00 -19.51
C SER A 57 -4.77 -1.87 -19.02
N THR A 58 -5.49 -1.21 -19.94
CA THR A 58 -6.50 -0.20 -19.58
C THR A 58 -7.58 -0.75 -18.66
N GLY A 59 -8.06 -1.98 -18.91
CA GLY A 59 -9.04 -2.64 -18.05
C GLY A 59 -8.51 -2.90 -16.64
N GLY A 60 -7.27 -3.41 -16.53
CA GLY A 60 -6.62 -3.61 -15.24
C GLY A 60 -6.37 -2.31 -14.48
N ALA A 61 -5.99 -1.23 -15.19
CA ALA A 61 -5.77 0.09 -14.61
C ALA A 61 -7.08 0.71 -14.08
N ASN A 62 -8.19 0.56 -14.80
CA ASN A 62 -9.51 1.00 -14.35
C ASN A 62 -9.95 0.27 -13.08
N ILE A 63 -9.75 -1.05 -13.01
CA ILE A 63 -10.08 -1.86 -11.83
C ILE A 63 -9.22 -1.45 -10.62
N ARG A 64 -7.92 -1.21 -10.81
CA ARG A 64 -7.05 -0.67 -9.74
C ARG A 64 -7.53 0.68 -9.24
N ASN A 65 -7.82 1.62 -10.15
CA ASN A 65 -8.31 2.95 -9.79
C ASN A 65 -9.61 2.88 -8.98
N LEU A 66 -10.54 2.04 -9.43
CA LEU A 66 -11.79 1.80 -8.71
C LEU A 66 -11.50 1.24 -7.31
N GLY A 67 -10.60 0.26 -7.19
CA GLY A 67 -10.18 -0.28 -5.89
C GLY A 67 -9.67 0.82 -4.96
N PHE A 68 -8.76 1.68 -5.42
CA PHE A 68 -8.27 2.81 -4.61
C PHE A 68 -9.41 3.73 -4.15
N LEU A 69 -10.35 4.07 -5.02
CA LEU A 69 -11.52 4.88 -4.65
C LEU A 69 -12.39 4.15 -3.61
N THR A 70 -12.70 2.88 -3.81
CA THR A 70 -13.46 2.06 -2.87
C THR A 70 -12.83 2.05 -1.47
N TYR A 71 -11.53 1.79 -1.39
CA TYR A 71 -10.83 1.68 -0.11
C TYR A 71 -10.49 3.03 0.54
N THR A 72 -10.73 4.15 -0.17
CA THR A 72 -10.60 5.52 0.33
C THR A 72 -11.94 6.22 0.55
N GLY A 73 -13.07 5.53 0.35
CA GLY A 73 -14.41 6.04 0.68
C GLY A 73 -15.18 6.63 -0.50
N GLY A 74 -14.90 6.15 -1.71
CA GLY A 74 -15.61 6.52 -2.94
C GLY A 74 -15.38 7.95 -3.44
N THR A 75 -14.61 8.76 -2.71
CA THR A 75 -14.40 10.17 -3.05
C THR A 75 -13.34 10.31 -4.13
N ILE A 76 -13.75 10.86 -5.29
CA ILE A 76 -12.84 11.19 -6.38
C ILE A 76 -12.02 12.42 -5.97
N PRO A 77 -10.67 12.35 -5.95
CA PRO A 77 -9.82 13.52 -5.71
C PRO A 77 -10.16 14.69 -6.61
N ALA A 78 -10.18 15.90 -6.05
CA ALA A 78 -10.21 17.10 -6.88
C ALA A 78 -8.94 17.15 -7.75
N ASP A 79 -9.10 17.57 -9.01
CA ASP A 79 -8.01 17.67 -9.97
C ASP A 79 -7.04 18.79 -9.58
N PRO A 80 -5.77 18.50 -9.24
CA PRO A 80 -4.81 19.53 -8.85
C PRO A 80 -4.22 20.31 -10.02
N ARG A 81 -4.38 19.83 -11.27
CA ARG A 81 -3.70 20.39 -12.45
C ARG A 81 -4.02 21.88 -12.68
N PRO A 82 -5.25 22.38 -12.49
CA PRO A 82 -5.53 23.82 -12.56
C PRO A 82 -4.76 24.64 -11.52
N ALA A 83 -4.67 24.16 -10.27
CA ALA A 83 -3.89 24.85 -9.23
C ALA A 83 -2.38 24.82 -9.54
N PHE A 84 -1.89 23.72 -10.12
CA PHE A 84 -0.48 23.54 -10.47
C PHE A 84 -0.10 24.15 -11.83
N ALA A 85 -1.05 24.75 -12.55
CA ALA A 85 -0.81 25.36 -13.86
C ALA A 85 0.33 26.39 -13.83
N GLY A 86 1.21 26.30 -14.83
CA GLY A 86 2.42 27.13 -14.94
C GLY A 86 3.58 26.69 -14.05
N THR A 87 3.50 25.51 -13.42
CA THR A 87 4.56 24.97 -12.55
C THR A 87 4.92 23.52 -12.93
N SER A 88 6.03 23.01 -12.39
CA SER A 88 6.42 21.60 -12.54
C SER A 88 5.90 20.69 -11.41
N ILE A 89 5.12 21.20 -10.45
CA ILE A 89 4.79 20.49 -9.19
C ILE A 89 4.15 19.12 -9.43
N MET A 90 3.24 19.00 -10.40
CA MET A 90 2.63 17.71 -10.74
C MET A 90 3.68 16.65 -11.14
N ALA A 91 4.60 17.03 -12.04
CA ALA A 91 5.65 16.13 -12.51
C ALA A 91 6.68 15.85 -11.41
N ASP A 92 7.04 16.86 -10.62
CA ASP A 92 7.99 16.72 -9.51
C ASP A 92 7.44 15.78 -8.43
N LEU A 93 6.15 15.90 -8.08
CA LEU A 93 5.48 15.00 -7.13
C LEU A 93 5.50 13.56 -7.63
N GLN A 94 5.09 13.32 -8.88
CA GLN A 94 5.09 11.97 -9.47
C GLN A 94 6.50 11.38 -9.52
N ALA A 95 7.50 12.16 -9.93
CA ALA A 95 8.89 11.71 -9.94
C ALA A 95 9.48 11.44 -8.55
N SER A 96 8.83 11.96 -7.50
CA SER A 96 9.24 11.87 -6.09
C SER A 96 8.34 10.94 -5.27
N GLN A 97 7.61 10.00 -5.90
CA GLN A 97 6.80 9.02 -5.17
C GLN A 97 7.67 8.25 -4.17
N SER A 98 8.75 7.63 -4.64
CA SER A 98 9.72 6.92 -3.79
C SER A 98 11.03 7.72 -3.73
N ILE A 99 11.47 8.06 -2.52
CA ILE A 99 12.70 8.82 -2.28
C ILE A 99 13.65 8.04 -1.40
N ARG A 100 14.96 8.24 -1.61
CA ARG A 100 16.01 7.70 -0.73
C ARG A 100 16.92 8.81 -0.24
N ASP A 101 17.20 8.82 1.06
CA ASP A 101 18.05 9.78 1.74
C ASP A 101 19.01 9.06 2.70
N ARG A 102 20.28 8.96 2.27
CA ARG A 102 21.39 8.36 3.05
C ARG A 102 21.07 6.94 3.52
N GLY A 103 20.64 6.07 2.60
CA GLY A 103 20.34 4.65 2.88
C GLY A 103 18.99 4.40 3.55
N ARG A 104 18.18 5.44 3.79
CA ARG A 104 16.77 5.34 4.20
C ARG A 104 15.88 5.67 3.02
N GLY A 105 14.64 5.22 3.03
CA GLY A 105 13.68 5.58 2.00
C GLY A 105 12.26 5.65 2.52
N ILE A 106 11.36 6.14 1.68
CA ILE A 106 9.93 6.25 1.93
C ILE A 106 9.17 6.40 0.61
N ASP A 107 8.02 5.73 0.51
CA ASP A 107 7.00 5.97 -0.50
C ASP A 107 5.96 6.98 0.01
N ILE A 108 5.92 8.15 -0.62
CA ILE A 108 5.02 9.26 -0.31
C ILE A 108 3.60 8.98 -0.78
N GLY A 109 3.43 8.22 -1.85
CA GLY A 109 2.13 7.77 -2.31
C GLY A 109 1.44 6.94 -1.22
N HIS A 110 2.12 5.93 -0.70
CA HIS A 110 1.59 5.06 0.38
C HIS A 110 1.31 5.84 1.66
N MET A 111 2.18 6.78 2.01
CA MET A 111 1.93 7.67 3.12
C MET A 111 0.62 8.47 2.92
N LEU A 112 0.40 9.07 1.74
CA LEU A 112 -0.78 9.90 1.47
C LEU A 112 -2.08 9.09 1.45
N ILE A 113 -2.09 7.92 0.81
CA ILE A 113 -3.29 7.07 0.77
C ILE A 113 -3.62 6.46 2.13
N GLY A 114 -2.61 6.13 2.95
CA GLY A 114 -2.82 5.76 4.34
C GLY A 114 -3.38 6.92 5.18
N LEU A 115 -2.88 8.14 5.00
CA LEU A 115 -3.41 9.34 5.68
C LEU A 115 -4.88 9.59 5.31
N GLU A 116 -5.24 9.54 4.03
CA GLU A 116 -6.61 9.76 3.58
C GLU A 116 -7.55 8.72 4.17
N THR A 117 -7.19 7.44 4.05
CA THR A 117 -8.04 6.33 4.47
C THR A 117 -8.31 6.37 5.98
N ARG A 118 -7.34 6.81 6.78
CA ARG A 118 -7.50 7.00 8.22
C ARG A 118 -8.48 8.10 8.60
N SER A 119 -8.84 9.02 7.70
CA SER A 119 -9.88 10.02 7.99
C SER A 119 -11.24 9.36 8.24
N SER A 120 -11.53 8.24 7.56
CA SER A 120 -12.76 7.48 7.75
C SER A 120 -12.63 6.43 8.85
N GLN A 121 -13.58 6.42 9.79
CA GLN A 121 -13.62 5.40 10.84
C GLN A 121 -13.93 4.02 10.27
N VAL A 122 -14.87 3.95 9.33
CA VAL A 122 -15.27 2.71 8.68
C VAL A 122 -14.07 2.08 7.99
N LEU A 123 -13.38 2.84 7.13
CA LEU A 123 -12.29 2.29 6.32
C LEU A 123 -11.06 1.87 7.13
N ARG A 124 -10.80 2.49 8.30
CA ARG A 124 -9.66 2.12 9.15
C ARG A 124 -9.97 1.02 10.17
N THR A 125 -11.25 0.68 10.40
CA THR A 125 -11.63 -0.29 11.46
C THR A 125 -12.43 -1.49 10.98
N GLN A 126 -13.20 -1.38 9.89
CA GLN A 126 -14.03 -2.46 9.39
C GLN A 126 -13.30 -3.24 8.30
N ASN A 127 -13.29 -4.56 8.44
CA ASN A 127 -12.75 -5.44 7.41
C ASN A 127 -13.69 -5.47 6.20
N PHE A 128 -13.11 -5.42 5.01
CA PHE A 128 -13.78 -5.75 3.78
C PHE A 128 -13.89 -7.28 3.67
N THR A 129 -15.11 -7.79 3.76
CA THR A 129 -15.41 -9.23 3.74
C THR A 129 -14.78 -9.89 2.51
N GLY A 130 -13.97 -10.93 2.74
CA GLY A 130 -13.34 -11.71 1.67
C GLY A 130 -12.10 -11.06 1.03
N GLN A 131 -11.58 -9.97 1.59
CA GLN A 131 -10.45 -9.22 1.03
C GLN A 131 -9.25 -9.14 2.01
N GLY A 132 -9.32 -9.83 3.15
CA GLY A 132 -8.21 -9.95 4.10
C GLY A 132 -8.06 -8.80 5.10
N GLY A 133 -8.70 -7.64 4.91
CA GLY A 133 -8.45 -6.53 5.83
C GLY A 133 -9.32 -5.30 5.66
N THR A 134 -8.97 -4.28 6.44
CA THR A 134 -9.59 -2.96 6.37
C THR A 134 -9.12 -2.20 5.13
N GLY A 135 -9.80 -1.09 4.80
CA GLY A 135 -9.36 -0.21 3.72
C GLY A 135 -7.94 0.29 3.94
N LEU A 136 -7.59 0.65 5.20
CA LEU A 136 -6.23 1.08 5.57
C LEU A 136 -5.19 0.00 5.29
N GLU A 137 -5.45 -1.24 5.70
CA GLU A 137 -4.53 -2.35 5.44
C GLU A 137 -4.37 -2.54 3.92
N ILE A 138 -5.48 -2.58 3.19
CA ILE A 138 -5.53 -2.85 1.74
C ILE A 138 -4.77 -1.80 0.92
N VAL A 139 -4.88 -0.50 1.23
CA VAL A 139 -4.17 0.54 0.47
C VAL A 139 -2.72 0.76 0.89
N THR A 140 -2.25 -0.01 1.86
CA THR A 140 -0.85 0.01 2.32
C THR A 140 -0.27 -1.40 2.19
N TRP A 141 0.18 -1.99 3.31
CA TRP A 141 0.97 -3.23 3.32
C TRP A 141 0.22 -4.45 2.78
N LEU A 142 -1.10 -4.56 2.97
CA LEU A 142 -1.85 -5.76 2.58
C LEU A 142 -2.01 -5.82 1.06
N GLY A 143 -2.29 -4.68 0.43
CA GLY A 143 -2.39 -4.58 -1.03
C GLY A 143 -1.10 -4.98 -1.72
N ASP A 144 0.00 -4.45 -1.18
CA ASP A 144 1.35 -4.67 -1.67
C ASP A 144 1.81 -6.12 -1.47
N LEU A 145 1.83 -6.57 -0.22
CA LEU A 145 2.35 -7.89 0.12
C LEU A 145 1.40 -9.00 -0.35
N GLY A 146 0.08 -8.77 -0.34
CA GLY A 146 -0.90 -9.73 -0.83
C GLY A 146 -0.88 -9.84 -2.36
N GLY A 147 -0.75 -8.70 -3.07
CA GLY A 147 -0.46 -8.68 -4.50
C GLY A 147 0.87 -9.36 -4.83
N GLY A 148 1.89 -9.17 -3.99
CA GLY A 148 3.17 -9.85 -4.07
C GLY A 148 3.05 -11.37 -3.89
N ALA A 149 2.27 -11.83 -2.92
CA ALA A 149 2.00 -13.26 -2.71
C ALA A 149 1.28 -13.89 -3.91
N ALA A 150 0.30 -13.18 -4.51
CA ALA A 150 -0.34 -13.60 -5.75
C ALA A 150 0.68 -13.66 -6.90
N ASN A 151 1.57 -12.68 -7.01
CA ASN A 151 2.55 -12.59 -8.10
C ASN A 151 3.57 -13.71 -8.01
N LEU A 152 4.05 -14.02 -6.80
CA LEU A 152 4.92 -15.15 -6.55
C LEU A 152 4.24 -16.47 -6.93
N ALA A 153 2.96 -16.64 -6.57
CA ALA A 153 2.18 -17.83 -6.92
C ALA A 153 2.04 -17.98 -8.45
N LYS A 154 1.71 -16.89 -9.14
CA LYS A 154 1.65 -16.85 -10.62
C LYS A 154 3.00 -17.18 -11.25
N ARG A 155 4.13 -16.72 -10.71
CA ARG A 155 5.47 -17.06 -11.24
C ARG A 155 5.80 -18.54 -11.05
N ARG A 156 5.38 -19.13 -9.93
CA ARG A 156 5.65 -20.54 -9.58
C ARG A 156 4.96 -21.56 -10.47
N ILE A 157 3.89 -21.19 -11.17
CA ILE A 157 3.28 -22.06 -12.18
C ILE A 157 4.23 -22.30 -13.37
N LEU A 158 5.18 -21.40 -13.60
CA LEU A 158 6.14 -21.48 -14.72
C LEU A 158 7.48 -22.07 -14.29
N ARG A 159 7.98 -21.68 -13.11
CA ARG A 159 9.27 -22.16 -12.58
C ARG A 159 9.41 -21.93 -11.07
N PRO A 160 10.21 -22.75 -10.37
CA PRO A 160 10.59 -22.46 -8.99
C PRO A 160 11.11 -21.04 -8.84
N THR A 161 10.58 -20.29 -7.88
CA THR A 161 10.88 -18.86 -7.68
C THR A 161 10.92 -18.56 -6.19
N SER A 162 12.03 -17.95 -5.73
CA SER A 162 12.21 -17.50 -4.34
C SER A 162 11.29 -16.33 -4.00
N VAL A 163 10.87 -16.24 -2.74
CA VAL A 163 10.11 -15.09 -2.21
C VAL A 163 10.89 -13.78 -2.26
N GLU A 164 12.22 -13.85 -2.32
CA GLU A 164 13.11 -12.69 -2.48
C GLU A 164 12.70 -11.74 -3.61
N VAL A 165 12.15 -12.28 -4.70
CA VAL A 165 11.71 -11.47 -5.85
C VAL A 165 10.61 -10.48 -5.50
N ILE A 166 9.87 -10.68 -4.41
CA ILE A 166 8.84 -9.73 -3.94
C ILE A 166 9.48 -8.52 -3.26
N PHE A 167 10.64 -8.70 -2.63
CA PHE A 167 11.31 -7.68 -1.82
C PHE A 167 12.47 -6.98 -2.53
N HIS A 168 13.00 -7.55 -3.62
CA HIS A 168 14.18 -7.02 -4.34
C HIS A 168 14.00 -6.87 -5.85
N ASN A 169 12.77 -6.92 -6.35
CA ASN A 169 12.53 -6.71 -7.78
C ASN A 169 12.49 -5.22 -8.14
N ARG A 170 13.38 -4.79 -9.03
CA ARG A 170 13.45 -3.41 -9.55
C ARG A 170 12.25 -2.99 -10.41
N THR A 171 11.39 -3.94 -10.78
CA THR A 171 10.21 -3.71 -11.63
C THR A 171 8.89 -3.95 -10.91
N SER A 172 8.91 -4.20 -9.59
CA SER A 172 7.72 -4.52 -8.82
C SER A 172 7.78 -3.89 -7.45
N ASP A 173 6.73 -3.15 -7.13
CA ASP A 173 6.64 -2.31 -5.95
C ASP A 173 5.78 -3.01 -4.88
N TYR A 174 6.17 -4.20 -4.41
CA TYR A 174 5.36 -4.93 -3.41
C TYR A 174 6.02 -5.02 -2.03
N GLY A 175 7.32 -5.29 -1.97
CA GLY A 175 8.02 -5.47 -0.69
C GLY A 175 9.35 -4.72 -0.62
N VAL A 176 9.58 -3.78 -1.54
CA VAL A 176 10.82 -3.00 -1.55
C VAL A 176 10.85 -2.05 -0.36
N MET A 177 12.05 -1.75 0.15
CA MET A 177 12.26 -0.93 1.35
C MET A 177 11.44 0.37 1.37
N ASP A 178 11.44 1.11 0.26
CA ASP A 178 10.76 2.41 0.19
C ASP A 178 9.23 2.24 0.41
N ASN A 179 8.62 1.18 -0.11
CA ASN A 179 7.20 0.87 0.09
C ASN A 179 6.90 0.46 1.53
N LEU A 180 7.71 -0.44 2.11
CA LEU A 180 7.49 -0.86 3.51
C LEU A 180 7.61 0.32 4.48
N GLU A 181 8.51 1.26 4.19
CA GLU A 181 8.63 2.51 4.94
C GLU A 181 7.45 3.46 4.68
N GLY A 182 6.92 3.48 3.45
CA GLY A 182 5.70 4.19 3.08
C GLY A 182 4.46 3.64 3.77
N ASP A 183 4.34 2.31 3.90
CA ASP A 183 3.26 1.63 4.63
C ASP A 183 3.30 2.01 6.11
N ALA A 184 4.48 1.95 6.73
CA ALA A 184 4.67 2.39 8.10
C ALA A 184 4.31 3.88 8.25
N ALA A 185 4.75 4.74 7.33
CA ALA A 185 4.42 6.17 7.34
C ALA A 185 2.90 6.40 7.18
N GLY A 186 2.22 5.59 6.36
CA GLY A 186 0.77 5.59 6.19
C GLY A 186 0.01 5.39 7.50
N TYR A 187 0.57 4.65 8.46
CA TYR A 187 0.02 4.46 9.81
C TYR A 187 0.46 5.52 10.82
N LEU A 188 1.64 6.13 10.64
CA LEU A 188 2.35 6.86 11.70
C LEU A 188 2.38 8.38 11.52
N VAL A 189 2.42 8.88 10.28
CA VAL A 189 2.40 10.33 10.04
C VAL A 189 1.08 10.90 10.56
N ALA A 190 1.13 11.98 11.33
CA ALA A 190 -0.05 12.60 11.96
C ALA A 190 -0.90 11.63 12.84
N CYS A 191 -0.38 10.49 13.31
CA CYS A 191 -1.20 9.53 14.07
C CYS A 191 -1.47 9.95 15.54
N GLY A 192 -0.85 11.03 16.00
CA GLY A 192 -0.80 11.37 17.42
C GLY A 192 -0.18 10.22 18.21
N THR A 193 -0.93 9.71 19.19
CA THR A 193 -0.50 8.59 20.04
C THR A 193 -0.95 7.23 19.53
N THR A 194 -1.84 7.16 18.54
CA THR A 194 -2.48 5.91 18.09
C THR A 194 -2.09 5.59 16.64
N PRO A 195 -1.08 4.74 16.40
CA PRO A 195 -0.77 4.23 15.07
C PRO A 195 -2.02 3.67 14.37
N GLY A 196 -2.26 4.07 13.11
CA GLY A 196 -3.46 3.68 12.36
C GLY A 196 -4.73 4.47 12.74
N GLY A 197 -4.67 5.31 13.76
CA GLY A 197 -5.77 6.19 14.17
C GLY A 197 -5.98 7.38 13.22
N ALA A 198 -7.05 8.14 13.46
CA ALA A 198 -7.41 9.31 12.67
C ALA A 198 -6.24 10.33 12.63
N PRO A 199 -5.95 10.94 11.46
CA PRO A 199 -4.89 11.94 11.35
C PRO A 199 -5.19 13.17 12.20
N GLN A 200 -4.17 13.69 12.88
CA GLN A 200 -4.23 14.86 13.74
C GLN A 200 -3.25 15.91 13.23
N TYR A 201 -3.76 17.09 12.90
CA TYR A 201 -2.97 18.24 12.47
C TYR A 201 -3.10 19.36 13.51
N PRO A 202 -2.01 19.84 14.11
CA PRO A 202 -2.07 21.00 14.99
C PRO A 202 -2.59 22.25 14.25
N PRO A 203 -3.17 23.24 14.96
CA PRO A 203 -3.65 24.47 14.34
C PRO A 203 -2.58 25.14 13.47
N GLY A 204 -2.96 25.50 12.23
CA GLY A 204 -2.06 26.13 11.25
C GLY A 204 -0.99 25.22 10.65
N LYS A 205 -1.05 23.90 10.89
CA LYS A 205 -0.12 22.91 10.32
C LYS A 205 -0.77 22.08 9.22
N GLY A 206 0.06 21.63 8.28
CA GLY A 206 -0.34 20.82 7.13
C GLY A 206 0.34 19.45 7.07
N ILE A 207 0.19 18.81 5.92
CA ILE A 207 0.77 17.49 5.61
C ILE A 207 2.29 17.56 5.65
N ALA A 208 2.88 18.62 5.10
CA ALA A 208 4.32 18.83 5.11
C ALA A 208 4.89 18.93 6.53
N ASP A 209 4.18 19.56 7.47
CA ASP A 209 4.61 19.66 8.88
C ASP A 209 4.54 18.30 9.59
N ALA A 210 3.47 17.54 9.34
CA ALA A 210 3.32 16.20 9.89
C ALA A 210 4.41 15.26 9.37
N LEU A 211 4.71 15.31 8.07
CA LEU A 211 5.79 14.55 7.45
C LEU A 211 7.16 14.96 8.02
N ALA A 212 7.41 16.27 8.15
CA ALA A 212 8.66 16.77 8.72
C ALA A 212 8.90 16.30 10.16
N SER A 213 7.83 16.15 10.94
CA SER A 213 7.88 15.67 12.33
C SER A 213 8.17 14.17 12.43
N TYR A 214 7.71 13.39 11.44
CA TYR A 214 7.97 11.96 11.33
C TYR A 214 9.39 11.66 10.83
N LEU A 215 9.84 12.39 9.81
CA LEU A 215 11.14 12.18 9.19
C LEU A 215 12.30 12.62 10.11
N PRO A 216 13.48 11.98 10.01
CA PRO A 216 14.65 12.29 10.84
C PRO A 216 15.38 13.56 10.37
N LEU A 217 14.66 14.67 10.21
CA LEU A 217 15.17 15.98 9.82
C LEU A 217 15.68 16.81 11.01
N GLY A 218 15.19 16.49 12.22
CA GLY A 218 15.67 17.05 13.48
C GLY A 218 15.84 15.94 14.51
N SER A 219 14.77 15.66 15.26
CA SER A 219 14.73 14.50 16.14
C SER A 219 14.70 13.20 15.34
N LYS A 220 15.38 12.17 15.85
CA LYS A 220 15.33 10.81 15.29
C LYS A 220 14.37 9.90 16.05
N ALA A 221 13.69 10.39 17.09
CA ALA A 221 12.91 9.56 18.00
C ALA A 221 11.76 8.82 17.29
N GLU A 222 10.93 9.57 16.56
CA GLU A 222 9.81 9.01 15.78
C GLU A 222 10.30 7.98 14.76
N TRP A 223 11.29 8.38 13.95
CA TRP A 223 11.88 7.49 12.97
C TRP A 223 12.47 6.23 13.63
N ALA A 224 13.20 6.34 14.74
CA ALA A 224 13.82 5.19 15.41
C ALA A 224 12.79 4.18 15.94
N GLN A 225 11.59 4.63 16.34
CA GLN A 225 10.55 3.78 16.90
C GLN A 225 9.53 3.27 15.86
N ARG A 226 9.57 3.78 14.63
CA ARG A 226 8.55 3.56 13.60
C ARG A 226 8.22 2.08 13.35
N ALA A 227 9.23 1.22 13.25
CA ALA A 227 9.02 -0.21 13.00
C ALA A 227 8.26 -0.89 14.15
N GLY A 228 8.56 -0.51 15.40
CA GLY A 228 7.87 -1.04 16.58
C GLY A 228 6.44 -0.53 16.69
N ARG A 229 6.23 0.77 16.45
CA ARG A 229 4.89 1.37 16.46
C ARG A 229 4.00 0.79 15.35
N PHE A 230 4.55 0.61 14.16
CA PHE A 230 3.84 -0.01 13.04
C PHE A 230 3.54 -1.48 13.32
N ALA A 231 4.51 -2.28 13.77
CA ALA A 231 4.27 -3.67 14.16
C ALA A 231 3.21 -3.80 15.26
N GLY A 232 3.21 -2.89 16.25
CA GLY A 232 2.18 -2.81 17.28
C GLY A 232 0.77 -2.60 16.70
N ALA A 233 0.63 -1.74 15.69
CA ALA A 233 -0.63 -1.53 14.97
C ALA A 233 -1.14 -2.81 14.27
N LEU A 234 -0.23 -3.69 13.86
CA LEU A 234 -0.56 -4.99 13.26
C LEU A 234 -0.89 -6.07 14.31
N GLY A 235 -0.71 -5.77 15.60
CA GLY A 235 -0.94 -6.69 16.72
C GLY A 235 0.31 -7.38 17.25
N ALA A 236 1.51 -6.84 16.97
CA ALA A 236 2.74 -7.35 17.54
C ALA A 236 2.89 -6.96 19.02
N THR A 237 3.39 -7.89 19.82
CA THR A 237 4.00 -7.60 21.12
C THR A 237 5.48 -7.29 20.88
N VAL A 238 5.91 -6.08 21.23
CA VAL A 238 7.24 -5.55 20.88
C VAL A 238 8.14 -5.48 22.11
N SER A 239 9.41 -5.84 21.94
CA SER A 239 10.49 -5.67 22.92
C SER A 239 11.73 -5.05 22.26
N SER A 240 12.77 -4.73 23.03
CA SER A 240 14.06 -4.28 22.48
C SER A 240 14.75 -5.34 21.61
N ALA A 241 14.40 -6.62 21.75
CA ALA A 241 14.92 -7.72 20.93
C ALA A 241 14.11 -7.95 19.65
N GLY A 242 13.07 -7.17 19.39
CA GLY A 242 12.16 -7.37 18.26
C GLY A 242 10.75 -7.78 18.67
N ILE A 243 10.06 -8.45 17.75
CA ILE A 243 8.70 -8.97 17.95
C ILE A 243 8.76 -10.25 18.79
N VAL A 244 7.96 -10.33 19.85
CA VAL A 244 7.91 -11.48 20.77
C VAL A 244 6.97 -12.57 20.23
N ASN A 245 5.78 -12.19 19.76
CA ASN A 245 4.74 -13.11 19.28
C ASN A 245 4.84 -13.40 17.77
N LYS A 246 6.07 -13.61 17.25
CA LYS A 246 6.32 -13.73 15.80
C LYS A 246 5.44 -14.75 15.09
N ALA A 247 5.36 -15.97 15.63
CA ALA A 247 4.62 -17.07 14.99
C ALA A 247 3.13 -16.72 14.83
N ALA A 248 2.49 -16.25 15.91
CA ALA A 248 1.09 -15.84 15.89
C ALA A 248 0.85 -14.67 14.93
N LEU A 249 1.78 -13.70 14.86
CA LEU A 249 1.68 -12.60 13.91
C LEU A 249 1.83 -13.07 12.46
N ILE A 250 2.78 -13.97 12.18
CA ILE A 250 2.96 -14.57 10.85
C ILE A 250 1.70 -15.31 10.42
N ASP A 251 1.10 -16.12 11.29
CA ASP A 251 -0.14 -16.85 10.99
C ASP A 251 -1.28 -15.88 10.65
N LYS A 252 -1.51 -14.88 11.51
CA LYS A 252 -2.53 -13.84 11.30
C LYS A 252 -2.33 -13.10 9.98
N LEU A 253 -1.11 -12.63 9.69
CA LEU A 253 -0.84 -11.87 8.48
C LEU A 253 -0.89 -12.77 7.23
N ALA A 254 -0.45 -14.03 7.31
CA ALA A 254 -0.53 -14.96 6.20
C ALA A 254 -1.97 -15.21 5.74
N ASP A 255 -2.92 -15.32 6.68
CA ASP A 255 -4.34 -15.48 6.35
C ASP A 255 -4.89 -14.23 5.63
N LYS A 256 -4.56 -13.03 6.12
CA LYS A 256 -4.93 -11.77 5.45
C LYS A 256 -4.35 -11.68 4.04
N LEU A 257 -3.05 -11.95 3.89
CA LEU A 257 -2.35 -11.93 2.61
C LEU A 257 -2.94 -12.96 1.63
N TYR A 258 -3.33 -14.14 2.10
CA TYR A 258 -3.98 -15.16 1.28
C TYR A 258 -5.32 -14.66 0.74
N GLU A 259 -6.19 -14.14 1.61
CA GLU A 259 -7.50 -13.60 1.19
C GLU A 259 -7.33 -12.49 0.14
N PHE A 260 -6.44 -11.53 0.40
CA PHE A 260 -6.19 -10.46 -0.55
C PHE A 260 -5.56 -10.97 -1.86
N ALA A 261 -4.60 -11.91 -1.80
CA ALA A 261 -3.97 -12.48 -2.99
C ALA A 261 -4.99 -13.14 -3.93
N VAL A 262 -5.94 -13.86 -3.35
CA VAL A 262 -7.04 -14.51 -4.07
C VAL A 262 -7.99 -13.47 -4.67
N TRP A 263 -8.41 -12.48 -3.86
CA TRP A 263 -9.23 -11.36 -4.31
C TRP A 263 -8.60 -10.61 -5.48
N TYR A 264 -7.33 -10.23 -5.33
CA TYR A 264 -6.55 -9.52 -6.33
C TYR A 264 -6.43 -10.33 -7.62
N ALA A 265 -6.10 -11.62 -7.56
CA ALA A 265 -5.98 -12.46 -8.74
C ALA A 265 -7.33 -12.62 -9.47
N ALA A 266 -8.41 -12.86 -8.73
CA ALA A 266 -9.74 -13.04 -9.29
C ALA A 266 -10.24 -11.76 -9.99
N THR A 267 -9.97 -10.60 -9.41
CA THR A 267 -10.59 -9.35 -9.87
C THR A 267 -9.75 -8.60 -10.88
N ARG A 268 -8.42 -8.70 -10.76
CA ARG A 268 -7.51 -8.00 -11.67
C ARG A 268 -7.09 -8.89 -12.83
N TRP A 269 -6.59 -10.09 -12.55
CA TRP A 269 -5.93 -10.89 -13.58
C TRP A 269 -6.88 -11.73 -14.40
N VAL A 270 -7.92 -12.29 -13.79
CA VAL A 270 -8.93 -13.03 -14.56
C VAL A 270 -9.67 -12.06 -15.50
N THR A 271 -10.11 -10.91 -14.99
CA THR A 271 -10.89 -9.94 -15.77
C THR A 271 -10.08 -9.28 -16.89
N SER A 272 -8.76 -9.14 -16.71
CA SER A 272 -7.82 -8.63 -17.72
C SER A 272 -7.28 -9.73 -18.66
N GLY A 273 -7.59 -11.00 -18.40
CA GLY A 273 -7.12 -12.15 -19.18
C GLY A 273 -5.69 -12.60 -18.86
N GLU A 274 -5.06 -12.02 -17.83
CA GLU A 274 -3.70 -12.36 -17.37
C GLU A 274 -3.59 -13.69 -16.62
N LEU A 275 -4.70 -14.26 -16.15
CA LEU A 275 -4.75 -15.54 -15.44
C LEU A 275 -6.11 -16.23 -15.68
N LEU A 276 -6.15 -17.28 -16.50
CA LEU A 276 -7.40 -17.95 -16.90
C LEU A 276 -7.32 -19.47 -16.82
N GLY A 277 -8.49 -20.12 -16.68
CA GLY A 277 -8.63 -21.57 -16.75
C GLY A 277 -7.68 -22.33 -15.83
N PRO A 278 -7.00 -23.40 -16.30
CA PRO A 278 -6.11 -24.22 -15.47
C PRO A 278 -4.95 -23.45 -14.83
N ALA A 279 -4.52 -22.31 -15.40
CA ALA A 279 -3.45 -21.50 -14.82
C ALA A 279 -3.90 -20.82 -13.52
N ALA A 280 -5.17 -20.43 -13.42
CA ALA A 280 -5.73 -19.82 -12.21
C ALA A 280 -5.79 -20.81 -11.05
N ASP A 281 -6.24 -22.04 -11.31
CA ASP A 281 -6.25 -23.11 -10.30
C ASP A 281 -4.82 -23.46 -9.85
N LYS A 282 -3.88 -23.63 -10.77
CA LYS A 282 -2.46 -23.88 -10.45
C LYS A 282 -1.84 -22.75 -9.63
N ALA A 283 -2.11 -21.49 -9.97
CA ALA A 283 -1.63 -20.36 -9.16
C ALA A 283 -2.24 -20.40 -7.75
N CYS A 284 -3.53 -20.66 -7.63
CA CYS A 284 -4.23 -20.78 -6.36
C CYS A 284 -3.63 -21.87 -5.43
N GLN A 285 -3.18 -22.99 -5.99
CA GLN A 285 -2.50 -24.07 -5.26
C GLN A 285 -1.19 -23.62 -4.58
N HIS A 286 -0.56 -22.55 -5.07
CA HIS A 286 0.63 -21.96 -4.45
C HIS A 286 0.32 -20.85 -3.44
N MET A 287 -0.86 -20.21 -3.50
CA MET A 287 -1.13 -18.93 -2.83
C MET A 287 -1.01 -18.99 -1.30
N LYS A 288 -1.44 -20.08 -0.66
CA LYS A 288 -1.34 -20.20 0.80
C LYS A 288 0.12 -20.26 1.27
N GLY A 289 0.95 -21.01 0.54
CA GLY A 289 2.38 -21.11 0.80
C GLY A 289 3.10 -19.78 0.56
N THR A 290 2.82 -19.12 -0.57
CA THR A 290 3.44 -17.82 -0.88
C THR A 290 3.02 -16.73 0.10
N ALA A 291 1.76 -16.69 0.53
CA ALA A 291 1.28 -15.77 1.55
C ALA A 291 2.03 -15.96 2.89
N ARG A 292 2.24 -17.21 3.32
CA ARG A 292 3.00 -17.51 4.54
C ARG A 292 4.47 -17.12 4.43
N GLU A 293 5.10 -17.37 3.29
CA GLU A 293 6.49 -16.97 3.03
C GLU A 293 6.65 -15.44 3.07
N VAL A 294 5.76 -14.71 2.39
CA VAL A 294 5.77 -13.24 2.39
C VAL A 294 5.54 -12.69 3.80
N ALA A 295 4.56 -13.22 4.54
CA ALA A 295 4.34 -12.85 5.94
C ALA A 295 5.58 -13.12 6.81
N THR A 296 6.24 -14.26 6.61
CA THR A 296 7.46 -14.63 7.36
C THR A 296 8.58 -13.63 7.12
N VAL A 297 8.82 -13.26 5.86
CA VAL A 297 9.83 -12.25 5.52
C VAL A 297 9.44 -10.90 6.13
N PHE A 298 8.22 -10.44 5.93
CA PHE A 298 7.76 -9.15 6.45
C PHE A 298 7.87 -9.02 7.97
N VAL A 299 7.40 -10.00 8.74
CA VAL A 299 7.50 -10.00 10.21
C VAL A 299 8.95 -10.08 10.67
N THR A 300 9.79 -10.85 9.97
CA THR A 300 11.23 -10.93 10.27
C THR A 300 11.95 -9.61 10.01
N THR A 301 11.60 -8.93 8.91
CA THR A 301 12.08 -7.59 8.57
C THR A 301 11.72 -6.58 9.65
N LEU A 302 10.44 -6.50 10.04
CA LEU A 302 9.98 -5.62 11.12
C LEU A 302 10.71 -5.92 12.43
N SER A 303 10.77 -7.19 12.82
CA SER A 303 11.47 -7.58 14.04
C SER A 303 12.94 -7.20 14.04
N SER A 304 13.61 -7.28 12.89
CA SER A 304 15.03 -6.95 12.75
C SER A 304 15.25 -5.44 12.84
N ALA A 305 14.37 -4.64 12.24
CA ALA A 305 14.39 -3.18 12.34
C ALA A 305 14.11 -2.68 13.75
N ILE A 306 13.22 -3.36 14.49
CA ILE A 306 12.94 -3.09 15.91
C ILE A 306 14.15 -3.38 16.79
N ALA A 307 14.86 -4.49 16.54
CA ALA A 307 16.01 -4.89 17.35
C ALA A 307 17.25 -4.01 17.14
N ARG A 308 17.31 -3.27 16.03
CA ARG A 308 18.48 -2.44 15.65
C ARG A 308 18.06 -1.06 15.15
N PRO A 309 17.34 -0.26 15.94
CA PRO A 309 16.94 1.07 15.50
C PRO A 309 18.18 1.95 15.29
N PRO A 310 18.20 2.86 14.30
CA PRO A 310 17.11 3.23 13.39
C PRO A 310 17.23 2.58 11.99
N THR A 311 17.62 1.30 11.87
CA THR A 311 17.80 0.66 10.55
C THR A 311 16.53 0.72 9.69
N PRO A 312 16.67 0.76 8.35
CA PRO A 312 15.54 0.66 7.43
C PRO A 312 14.69 -0.60 7.63
N ILE A 313 13.41 -0.52 7.29
CA ILE A 313 12.53 -1.68 7.11
C ILE A 313 12.86 -2.27 5.74
N ASP A 314 13.98 -2.99 5.66
CA ASP A 314 14.49 -3.60 4.43
C ASP A 314 14.64 -5.11 4.63
N ALA A 315 14.08 -5.89 3.72
CA ALA A 315 14.15 -7.34 3.82
C ALA A 315 15.57 -7.80 3.49
N THR A 316 16.10 -8.69 4.33
CA THR A 316 17.40 -9.33 4.11
C THR A 316 17.29 -10.82 4.37
N GLY A 317 18.10 -11.61 3.69
CA GLY A 317 18.16 -13.05 3.91
C GLY A 317 18.60 -13.44 5.35
N PRO A 318 18.45 -14.72 5.73
CA PRO A 318 17.98 -15.82 4.88
C PRO A 318 16.47 -15.77 4.63
N TYR A 319 16.06 -16.09 3.40
CA TYR A 319 14.66 -16.20 3.00
C TYR A 319 14.11 -17.60 3.30
N PRO A 320 12.83 -17.75 3.66
CA PRO A 320 12.23 -19.07 3.83
C PRO A 320 12.28 -19.86 2.51
N GLY A 321 12.45 -21.17 2.62
CA GLY A 321 12.36 -22.07 1.49
C GLY A 321 10.97 -22.03 0.84
N GLN A 322 10.90 -22.42 -0.43
CA GLN A 322 9.63 -22.53 -1.15
C GLN A 322 8.73 -23.58 -0.47
N SER A 323 7.52 -23.16 -0.11
CA SER A 323 6.48 -24.03 0.41
C SER A 323 6.01 -25.03 -0.65
N ALA A 324 5.61 -26.21 -0.20
CA ALA A 324 4.93 -27.18 -1.04
C ALA A 324 3.62 -26.60 -1.60
N THR A 325 3.19 -27.11 -2.76
CA THR A 325 1.84 -26.85 -3.28
C THR A 325 0.80 -27.47 -2.36
N GLY A 326 -0.35 -26.81 -2.26
CA GLY A 326 -1.53 -27.33 -1.59
C GLY A 326 -2.74 -27.34 -2.53
N PRO A 327 -3.93 -27.73 -2.05
CA PRO A 327 -5.15 -27.58 -2.81
C PRO A 327 -5.49 -26.10 -3.01
N CYS A 328 -6.15 -25.76 -4.12
CA CYS A 328 -6.79 -24.45 -4.24
C CYS A 328 -8.01 -24.39 -3.30
N ALA A 329 -7.92 -23.59 -2.24
CA ALA A 329 -9.00 -23.42 -1.26
C ALA A 329 -10.01 -22.31 -1.62
N SER A 330 -9.76 -21.53 -2.67
CA SER A 330 -10.63 -20.42 -3.05
C SER A 330 -11.74 -20.87 -4.01
N SER A 331 -12.99 -20.78 -3.58
CA SER A 331 -14.16 -20.89 -4.46
C SER A 331 -14.25 -19.73 -5.44
N MET A 332 -13.89 -18.51 -5.00
CA MET A 332 -13.94 -17.30 -5.81
C MET A 332 -13.00 -17.38 -7.02
N LEU A 333 -11.73 -17.74 -6.82
CA LEU A 333 -10.77 -17.82 -7.92
C LEU A 333 -11.07 -19.01 -8.86
N LYS A 334 -11.60 -20.11 -8.31
CA LYS A 334 -12.11 -21.22 -9.14
C LYS A 334 -13.26 -20.76 -10.02
N ALA A 335 -14.29 -20.12 -9.45
CA ALA A 335 -15.43 -19.61 -10.21
C ALA A 335 -15.00 -18.56 -11.25
N ALA A 336 -14.10 -17.66 -10.86
CA ALA A 336 -13.52 -16.65 -11.75
C ALA A 336 -12.80 -17.29 -12.94
N SER A 337 -12.08 -18.40 -12.72
CA SER A 337 -11.36 -19.10 -13.78
C SER A 337 -12.25 -19.74 -14.84
N THR A 338 -13.52 -20.00 -14.51
CA THR A 338 -14.50 -20.64 -15.40
C THR A 338 -15.51 -19.67 -16.00
N ASP A 339 -15.92 -18.63 -15.26
CA ASP A 339 -16.88 -17.62 -15.70
C ASP A 339 -16.40 -16.21 -15.32
N VAL A 340 -15.66 -15.60 -16.24
CA VAL A 340 -15.17 -14.22 -16.10
C VAL A 340 -16.34 -13.21 -16.02
N GLY A 341 -17.49 -13.53 -16.61
CA GLY A 341 -18.68 -12.69 -16.63
C GLY A 341 -19.33 -12.56 -15.24
N ALA A 342 -19.32 -13.64 -14.45
CA ALA A 342 -19.79 -13.62 -13.07
C ALA A 342 -18.95 -12.69 -12.18
N VAL A 343 -17.62 -12.68 -12.36
CA VAL A 343 -16.72 -11.78 -11.61
C VAL A 343 -16.95 -10.32 -11.97
N ARG A 344 -17.14 -10.02 -13.26
CA ARG A 344 -17.45 -8.65 -13.71
C ARG A 344 -18.78 -8.17 -13.12
N LYS A 345 -19.82 -9.01 -13.11
CA LYS A 345 -21.10 -8.68 -12.47
C LYS A 345 -20.96 -8.42 -10.96
N GLN A 346 -20.14 -9.22 -10.28
CA GLN A 346 -19.88 -9.03 -8.85
C GLN A 346 -19.10 -7.75 -8.58
N LEU A 347 -18.10 -7.43 -9.41
CA LEU A 347 -17.41 -6.14 -9.37
C LEU A 347 -18.38 -4.98 -9.59
N ASP A 348 -19.21 -5.03 -10.63
CA ASP A 348 -20.21 -3.99 -10.91
C ASP A 348 -21.23 -3.83 -9.78
N GLN A 349 -21.64 -4.93 -9.15
CA GLN A 349 -22.53 -4.91 -8.01
C GLN A 349 -21.85 -4.28 -6.79
N TRP A 350 -20.57 -4.57 -6.54
CA TRP A 350 -19.81 -3.95 -5.48
C TRP A 350 -19.58 -2.47 -5.74
N VAL A 351 -19.37 -2.03 -6.99
CA VAL A 351 -19.35 -0.60 -7.33
C VAL A 351 -20.66 0.07 -6.90
N LYS A 352 -21.81 -0.57 -7.15
CA LYS A 352 -23.11 -0.06 -6.76
C LYS A 352 -23.29 -0.04 -5.24
N GLU A 353 -23.00 -1.16 -4.57
CA GLU A 353 -23.16 -1.29 -3.11
C GLU A 353 -22.22 -0.36 -2.33
N LEU A 354 -20.97 -0.21 -2.77
CA LEU A 354 -19.99 0.67 -2.15
C LEU A 354 -20.23 2.15 -2.50
N GLY A 355 -20.81 2.43 -3.67
CA GLY A 355 -21.30 3.77 -4.01
C GLY A 355 -22.50 4.23 -3.17
N HIS A 356 -23.18 3.32 -2.47
CA HIS A 356 -24.25 3.64 -1.51
C HIS A 356 -23.78 3.72 -0.06
N LEU A 357 -22.54 3.34 0.23
CA LEU A 357 -21.95 3.35 1.59
C LEU A 357 -21.26 4.68 1.94
N PHE A 358 -21.25 5.66 1.03
CA PHE A 358 -20.64 6.99 1.21
C PHE A 358 -21.54 8.10 0.67
#